data_AF-A0A352JSW2-F1
#
_entry.id   AF-A0A352JSW2-F1
#
_cell.length_a   1.000
_cell.length_b   1.000
_cell.length_c   1.000
_cell.angle_alpha   90.00
_cell.angle_beta   90.00
_cell.angle_gamma   90.00
#
_symmetry.space_group_name_H-M   'P 1'
#
loop_
_entity.id
_entity.type
_entity.pdbx_description
1 polymer ?
#
loop_
_entity_poly.entity_id
_entity_poly.type
_entity_poly.pdbx_seq_one_letter_code
_entity_poly.pdbx_strand_id
1 'polypeptide(L)'
;HLVAGHIDGLLTAYTDSLGLTNGTTYYYKLTAFWQDSVESGPSNEAFATPVLGARMILNPLSYNVTAQVGGLVTLPLNISNPGGINLDYTIVCNTEGRLLKVSPNVEIPIKHGPDDIPVIMDKQNDLPEPHNPPNLFSRGGPDEFGYQWIDSDEPGGPTYEWIDITSNGQQIPITGDDETQGSFDIGFNFPFYGELFTSFNVCSNGWLSFTDVNHFYYNYPLPDPNSSECPMNLVAPFWDDFYPPDGGEYWYYSDGNECVISFINVMHITGGSPHSFQVVLKPNGMITFNYMEVMDPDQECTVGIQNSDGSIGLPIAYNQMYLHNEMAVNINTSWLSAQPTEGTIAPGGNFNASIIFDASALAVGVYTGTLTVTGNDAYHQVGQVSIPVTFHVNAVGIDEPAVDLPKEFGLAQNYPNPFNPTTEIEFALPTRAHVSLDIYNVMGQRVRALVNSNMDAGYKSILWNGADDGGNSVASGTYFYVLKAGDKVFTKKMTMLK
;
A
#
# COMPACT_ATOMS: atom_id res chain seq x y z
N HIS A 1 -29.75 20.94 -34.20
CA HIS A 1 -30.09 20.23 -35.44
C HIS A 1 -30.86 18.99 -35.05
N LEU A 2 -31.97 18.66 -35.74
CA LEU A 2 -32.69 17.40 -35.49
C LEU A 2 -31.94 16.26 -36.15
N VAL A 3 -31.65 15.21 -35.38
CA VAL A 3 -31.08 13.95 -35.86
C VAL A 3 -32.18 12.91 -35.79
N ALA A 4 -32.61 12.40 -36.96
CA ALA A 4 -33.59 11.33 -37.02
C ALA A 4 -32.89 9.98 -36.85
N GLY A 5 -33.00 9.39 -35.65
CA GLY A 5 -32.65 7.99 -35.41
C GLY A 5 -33.87 7.10 -35.61
N HIS A 6 -33.80 6.11 -36.49
CA HIS A 6 -34.81 5.04 -36.52
C HIS A 6 -34.45 4.04 -35.42
N ILE A 7 -35.44 3.71 -34.59
CA ILE A 7 -35.30 2.80 -33.45
C ILE A 7 -36.24 1.63 -33.70
N ASP A 8 -35.69 0.44 -33.93
CA ASP A 8 -36.45 -0.79 -33.99
C ASP A 8 -36.95 -1.19 -32.59
N GLY A 9 -38.10 -1.86 -32.51
CA GLY A 9 -38.88 -2.07 -31.27
C GLY A 9 -38.23 -2.95 -30.18
N LEU A 10 -36.92 -3.15 -30.24
CA LEU A 10 -36.08 -3.85 -29.26
C LEU A 10 -35.04 -2.90 -28.60
N LEU A 11 -34.75 -1.73 -29.19
CA LEU A 11 -33.82 -0.76 -28.61
C LEU A 11 -34.49 0.05 -27.50
N THR A 12 -33.95 -0.03 -26.29
CA THR A 12 -34.39 0.77 -25.13
C THR A 12 -33.58 2.06 -24.93
N ALA A 13 -32.50 2.26 -25.69
CA ALA A 13 -31.63 3.42 -25.64
C ALA A 13 -31.09 3.78 -27.04
N TYR A 14 -30.95 5.08 -27.33
CA TYR A 14 -30.35 5.60 -28.55
C TYR A 14 -29.23 6.59 -28.20
N THR A 15 -28.09 6.46 -28.86
CA THR A 15 -26.93 7.33 -28.67
C THR A 15 -26.77 8.22 -29.91
N ASP A 16 -26.93 9.54 -29.74
CA ASP A 16 -26.63 10.49 -30.81
C ASP A 16 -25.10 10.56 -31.04
N SER A 17 -24.70 10.55 -32.31
CA SER A 17 -23.30 10.66 -32.73
C SER A 17 -22.88 12.11 -33.02
N LEU A 18 -23.83 13.04 -33.10
CA LEU A 18 -23.58 14.47 -33.20
C LEU A 18 -23.46 15.07 -31.80
N GLY A 19 -22.26 14.93 -31.23
CA GLY A 19 -21.92 15.24 -29.83
C GLY A 19 -22.67 16.42 -29.22
N LEU A 20 -23.46 16.13 -28.18
CA LEU A 20 -24.25 17.12 -27.46
C LEU A 20 -23.33 18.16 -26.79
N THR A 21 -23.78 19.42 -26.78
CA THR A 21 -23.04 20.53 -26.16
C THR A 21 -23.53 20.74 -24.73
N ASN A 22 -22.64 20.61 -23.75
CA ASN A 22 -22.97 20.86 -22.35
C ASN A 22 -23.51 22.28 -22.13
N GLY A 23 -24.51 22.41 -21.26
CA GLY A 23 -25.24 23.66 -21.02
C GLY A 23 -26.28 24.02 -22.08
N THR A 24 -26.41 23.25 -23.17
CA THR A 24 -27.48 23.43 -24.17
C THR A 24 -28.68 22.56 -23.81
N THR A 25 -29.87 23.14 -23.67
CA THR A 25 -31.10 22.37 -23.48
C THR A 25 -31.56 21.76 -24.80
N TYR A 26 -31.66 20.44 -24.84
CA TYR A 26 -32.19 19.67 -25.96
C TYR A 26 -33.62 19.24 -25.64
N TYR A 27 -34.48 19.27 -26.66
CA TYR A 27 -35.89 18.89 -26.58
C TYR A 27 -36.14 17.67 -27.47
N TYR A 28 -36.87 16.69 -26.95
CA TYR A 28 -37.07 15.38 -27.55
C TYR A 28 -38.56 15.10 -27.73
N LYS A 29 -38.90 14.52 -28.89
CA LYS A 29 -40.23 13.98 -29.22
C LYS A 29 -40.04 12.68 -29.98
N LEU A 30 -40.94 11.74 -29.76
CA LEU A 30 -40.95 10.44 -30.43
C LEU A 30 -42.16 10.37 -31.36
N THR A 31 -41.98 9.79 -32.53
CA THR A 31 -43.04 9.34 -33.45
C THR A 31 -42.87 7.85 -33.71
N ALA A 32 -43.97 7.15 -33.92
CA ALA A 32 -43.97 5.73 -34.24
C ALA A 32 -44.35 5.53 -35.71
N PHE A 33 -43.69 4.60 -36.40
CA PHE A 33 -43.98 4.24 -37.78
C PHE A 33 -44.72 2.90 -37.84
N TRP A 34 -45.79 2.83 -38.63
CA TRP A 34 -46.48 1.58 -38.97
C TRP A 34 -46.18 1.20 -40.42
N GLN A 35 -45.69 -0.03 -40.63
CA GLN A 35 -45.31 -0.60 -41.93
C GLN A 35 -44.48 0.36 -42.80
N ASP A 36 -43.49 1.03 -42.19
CA ASP A 36 -42.53 1.96 -42.80
C ASP A 36 -43.14 3.12 -43.63
N SER A 37 -44.45 3.38 -43.47
CA SER A 37 -45.20 4.24 -44.41
C SER A 37 -46.25 5.15 -43.76
N VAL A 38 -46.59 4.95 -42.48
CA VAL A 38 -47.49 5.85 -41.73
C VAL A 38 -46.85 6.25 -40.41
N GLU A 39 -46.52 7.53 -40.27
CA GLU A 39 -45.98 8.14 -39.04
C GLU A 39 -47.12 8.58 -38.11
N SER A 40 -46.95 8.37 -36.80
CA SER A 40 -47.89 8.84 -35.78
C SER A 40 -47.80 10.36 -35.54
N GLY A 41 -48.77 10.92 -34.81
CA GLY A 41 -48.54 12.19 -34.13
C GLY A 41 -47.38 12.09 -33.13
N PRO A 42 -46.69 13.21 -32.82
CA PRO A 42 -45.58 13.21 -31.88
C PRO A 42 -46.04 12.98 -30.44
N SER A 43 -45.14 12.41 -29.62
CA SER A 43 -45.29 12.30 -28.17
C SER A 43 -45.38 13.68 -27.49
N ASN A 44 -45.60 13.66 -26.17
CA ASN A 44 -45.25 14.80 -25.33
C ASN A 44 -43.77 15.17 -25.50
N GLU A 45 -43.48 16.45 -25.27
CA GLU A 45 -42.12 16.98 -25.29
C GLU A 45 -41.41 16.64 -23.98
N ALA A 46 -40.23 16.02 -24.08
CA ALA A 46 -39.27 15.90 -22.99
C ALA A 46 -38.08 16.83 -23.25
N PHE A 47 -37.32 17.18 -22.22
CA PHE A 47 -36.10 17.98 -22.38
C PHE A 47 -35.01 17.54 -21.40
N ALA A 48 -33.75 17.76 -21.79
CA ALA A 48 -32.59 17.55 -20.94
C ALA A 48 -31.50 18.55 -21.30
N THR A 49 -30.72 18.98 -20.31
CA THR A 49 -29.53 19.82 -20.50
C THR A 49 -28.32 19.00 -20.06
N PRO A 50 -27.49 18.49 -20.99
CA PRO A 50 -26.26 17.82 -20.64
C PRO A 50 -25.37 18.75 -19.80
N VAL A 51 -24.85 18.22 -18.71
CA VAL A 51 -23.87 18.90 -17.85
C VAL A 51 -22.51 18.26 -18.06
N LEU A 52 -21.45 19.03 -17.82
CA LEU A 52 -20.12 18.45 -17.73
C LEU A 52 -20.12 17.43 -16.58
N GLY A 53 -19.57 16.23 -16.80
CA GLY A 53 -19.42 15.23 -15.74
C GLY A 53 -18.52 15.74 -14.61
N ALA A 54 -18.32 14.91 -13.58
CA ALA A 54 -17.24 15.13 -12.64
C ALA A 54 -15.92 15.10 -13.43
N ARG A 55 -14.96 15.90 -13.00
CA ARG A 55 -13.63 15.92 -13.61
C ARG A 55 -12.59 16.06 -12.52
N MET A 56 -11.68 15.11 -12.42
CA MET A 56 -10.65 15.08 -11.39
C MET A 56 -9.37 15.72 -11.93
N ILE A 57 -8.84 16.69 -11.19
CA ILE A 57 -7.49 17.22 -11.40
C ILE A 57 -6.73 17.11 -10.08
N LEU A 58 -5.54 16.52 -10.13
CA LEU A 58 -4.68 16.24 -8.99
C LEU A 58 -3.38 17.01 -9.08
N ASN A 59 -2.89 17.54 -7.96
CA ASN A 59 -1.57 18.16 -7.86
C ASN A 59 -1.00 18.04 -6.43
N PRO A 60 0.25 17.55 -6.25
CA PRO A 60 1.20 17.14 -7.28
C PRO A 60 0.85 15.78 -7.92
N LEU A 61 1.49 15.45 -9.04
CA LEU A 61 1.39 14.14 -9.71
C LEU A 61 2.57 13.20 -9.41
N SER A 62 3.45 13.59 -8.48
CA SER A 62 4.46 12.71 -7.87
C SER A 62 4.92 13.32 -6.55
N TYR A 63 5.45 12.49 -5.65
CA TYR A 63 6.11 12.95 -4.44
C TYR A 63 7.57 12.50 -4.42
N ASN A 64 8.47 13.43 -4.10
CA ASN A 64 9.82 13.11 -3.66
C ASN A 64 10.03 13.83 -2.33
N VAL A 65 10.17 13.06 -1.26
CA VAL A 65 10.11 13.53 0.13
C VAL A 65 11.36 13.08 0.88
N THR A 66 11.80 13.86 1.85
CA THR A 66 12.92 13.51 2.72
C THR A 66 12.54 13.73 4.18
N ALA A 67 12.81 12.74 5.01
CA ALA A 67 12.70 12.82 6.47
C ALA A 67 14.00 12.32 7.12
N GLN A 68 14.14 12.60 8.42
CA GLN A 68 15.11 11.90 9.27
C GLN A 68 14.44 10.63 9.82
N VAL A 69 15.22 9.63 10.22
CA VAL A 69 14.74 8.48 11.03
C VAL A 69 14.00 9.05 12.26
N GLY A 70 12.82 8.50 12.58
CA GLY A 70 11.95 9.04 13.63
C GLY A 70 11.08 10.23 13.22
N GLY A 71 11.21 10.72 11.97
CA GLY A 71 10.58 11.95 11.50
C GLY A 71 9.26 11.74 10.76
N LEU A 72 8.31 12.65 10.99
CA LEU A 72 7.01 12.70 10.30
C LEU A 72 6.98 13.90 9.35
N VAL A 73 6.52 13.70 8.10
CA VAL A 73 6.31 14.77 7.11
C VAL A 73 4.88 14.71 6.59
N THR A 74 4.24 15.87 6.42
CA THR A 74 2.89 15.96 5.85
C THR A 74 2.86 16.96 4.70
N LEU A 75 2.35 16.56 3.54
CA LEU A 75 2.24 17.38 2.33
C LEU A 75 0.82 17.33 1.74
N PRO A 76 0.32 18.41 1.12
CA PRO A 76 -1.03 18.44 0.57
C PRO A 76 -1.11 17.82 -0.84
N LEU A 77 -2.06 16.91 -1.02
CA LEU A 77 -2.59 16.55 -2.34
C LEU A 77 -3.82 17.41 -2.62
N ASN A 78 -3.70 18.35 -3.56
CA ASN A 78 -4.84 19.10 -4.05
C ASN A 78 -5.66 18.24 -5.01
N ILE A 79 -6.96 18.11 -4.73
CA ILE A 79 -7.97 17.48 -5.56
C ILE A 79 -8.94 18.58 -5.98
N SER A 80 -9.09 18.78 -7.28
CA SER A 80 -9.93 19.84 -7.85
C SER A 80 -11.00 19.26 -8.78
N ASN A 81 -12.23 19.77 -8.65
CA ASN A 81 -13.37 19.40 -9.49
C ASN A 81 -13.85 20.55 -10.38
N PRO A 82 -13.20 20.82 -11.54
CA PRO A 82 -13.76 21.73 -12.57
C PRO A 82 -14.95 21.13 -13.35
N GLY A 83 -15.50 19.99 -12.90
CA GLY A 83 -16.68 19.34 -13.48
C GLY A 83 -17.99 20.07 -13.18
N GLY A 84 -19.09 19.56 -13.76
CA GLY A 84 -20.44 20.11 -13.60
C GLY A 84 -21.33 19.36 -12.60
N ILE A 85 -20.86 18.23 -12.06
CA ILE A 85 -21.49 17.47 -10.97
C ILE A 85 -20.45 17.20 -9.86
N ASN A 86 -20.90 16.68 -8.71
CA ASN A 86 -20.02 16.29 -7.60
C ASN A 86 -18.97 15.27 -8.03
N LEU A 87 -17.72 15.51 -7.63
CA LEU A 87 -16.63 14.54 -7.71
C LEU A 87 -16.57 13.79 -6.39
N ASP A 88 -16.91 12.51 -6.41
CA ASP A 88 -16.68 11.60 -5.29
C ASP A 88 -15.33 10.92 -5.54
N TYR A 89 -14.44 10.90 -4.55
CA TYR A 89 -13.08 10.37 -4.66
C TYR A 89 -12.70 9.46 -3.49
N THR A 90 -11.78 8.53 -3.75
CA THR A 90 -11.08 7.71 -2.76
C THR A 90 -9.57 7.73 -3.02
N ILE A 91 -8.75 7.53 -1.98
CA ILE A 91 -7.29 7.53 -2.00
C ILE A 91 -6.81 6.26 -1.30
N VAL A 92 -6.09 5.41 -2.03
CA VAL A 92 -5.43 4.20 -1.51
C VAL A 92 -3.92 4.42 -1.55
N CYS A 93 -3.26 4.24 -0.41
CA CYS A 93 -1.81 4.36 -0.29
C CYS A 93 -1.18 2.97 -0.34
N ASN A 94 -0.26 2.74 -1.28
CA ASN A 94 0.46 1.47 -1.40
C ASN A 94 1.95 1.74 -1.20
N THR A 95 2.60 0.98 -0.33
CA THR A 95 4.06 1.03 -0.15
C THR A 95 4.72 -0.14 -0.83
N GLU A 96 5.67 0.14 -1.69
CA GLU A 96 6.63 -0.84 -2.19
C GLU A 96 7.82 -0.87 -1.22
N GLY A 97 8.58 -1.98 -1.21
CA GLY A 97 9.65 -2.21 -0.24
C GLY A 97 10.82 -1.20 -0.32
N ARG A 98 11.75 -1.29 0.63
CA ARG A 98 12.99 -0.50 0.58
C ARG A 98 13.77 -0.84 -0.68
N LEU A 99 14.12 0.17 -1.49
CA LEU A 99 15.08 0.01 -2.58
C LEU A 99 16.47 -0.28 -2.02
N LEU A 100 16.77 -1.57 -1.83
CA LEU A 100 18.14 -2.05 -1.69
C LEU A 100 18.91 -1.64 -2.95
N LYS A 101 20.15 -1.17 -2.79
CA LYS A 101 21.06 -0.98 -3.94
C LYS A 101 21.30 -2.34 -4.59
N VAL A 102 20.57 -2.61 -5.67
CA VAL A 102 20.73 -3.84 -6.46
C VAL A 102 22.13 -3.85 -7.07
N SER A 103 23.01 -4.66 -6.49
CA SER A 103 24.16 -5.18 -7.23
C SER A 103 23.62 -6.26 -8.17
N PRO A 104 23.89 -6.22 -9.48
CA PRO A 104 23.30 -7.18 -10.41
C PRO A 104 23.86 -8.58 -10.19
N ASN A 105 22.97 -9.58 -10.32
CA ASN A 105 23.21 -11.03 -10.35
C ASN A 105 23.25 -11.76 -8.99
N VAL A 106 22.07 -12.16 -8.50
CA VAL A 106 21.86 -13.47 -7.85
C VAL A 106 20.55 -14.04 -8.39
N GLU A 107 20.61 -15.17 -9.11
CA GLU A 107 19.42 -15.98 -9.41
C GLU A 107 19.16 -16.91 -8.22
N ILE A 108 17.92 -16.95 -7.72
CA ILE A 108 17.48 -17.91 -6.70
C ILE A 108 16.73 -19.05 -7.40
N PRO A 109 17.12 -20.32 -7.23
CA PRO A 109 16.46 -21.44 -7.87
C PRO A 109 15.20 -21.87 -7.11
N ILE A 110 14.04 -21.80 -7.76
CA ILE A 110 12.77 -22.33 -7.22
C ILE A 110 12.86 -23.87 -7.17
N LYS A 111 12.53 -24.46 -6.00
CA LYS A 111 12.37 -25.91 -5.82
C LYS A 111 10.88 -26.22 -5.61
N HIS A 112 10.35 -27.19 -6.35
CA HIS A 112 8.97 -27.66 -6.22
C HIS A 112 8.87 -29.04 -5.54
N GLY A 113 7.78 -29.21 -4.78
CA GLY A 113 7.04 -30.46 -4.57
C GLY A 113 7.29 -31.19 -3.24
N PRO A 114 6.50 -32.24 -2.93
CA PRO A 114 5.32 -32.77 -3.66
C PRO A 114 4.03 -32.88 -2.79
N ASP A 115 2.93 -33.35 -3.40
CA ASP A 115 1.60 -33.48 -2.78
C ASP A 115 1.41 -34.64 -1.77
N ASP A 116 0.28 -34.54 -1.02
CA ASP A 116 -0.61 -35.58 -0.45
C ASP A 116 -0.52 -36.10 1.03
N ILE A 117 -1.56 -35.71 1.81
CA ILE A 117 -2.43 -36.56 2.71
C ILE A 117 -1.87 -36.96 4.11
N PRO A 118 -2.67 -37.07 5.24
CA PRO A 118 -4.14 -37.08 5.40
C PRO A 118 -4.80 -36.14 6.46
N VAL A 119 -6.13 -36.12 6.48
CA VAL A 119 -7.03 -35.50 7.48
C VAL A 119 -7.26 -36.39 8.71
N ILE A 120 -7.02 -35.86 9.92
CA ILE A 120 -7.67 -36.12 11.24
C ILE A 120 -7.41 -34.84 12.09
N MET A 121 -8.31 -34.22 12.87
CA MET A 121 -9.73 -34.49 13.16
C MET A 121 -10.61 -33.21 12.97
N ASP A 122 -11.46 -32.81 13.95
CA ASP A 122 -12.29 -31.57 13.96
C ASP A 122 -12.85 -31.32 15.40
N LYS A 123 -12.61 -30.15 16.02
CA LYS A 123 -13.32 -29.66 17.23
C LYS A 123 -14.72 -29.10 16.85
N GLN A 124 -15.53 -29.89 16.16
CA GLN A 124 -16.85 -29.44 15.73
C GLN A 124 -17.85 -29.40 16.90
N ASN A 125 -18.31 -28.20 17.25
CA ASN A 125 -19.71 -27.75 17.17
C ASN A 125 -19.95 -26.54 18.11
N ASP A 126 -20.06 -25.34 17.54
CA ASP A 126 -21.11 -24.32 17.85
C ASP A 126 -20.78 -22.89 17.37
N LEU A 127 -19.59 -22.61 16.80
CA LEU A 127 -19.28 -21.27 16.26
C LEU A 127 -19.73 -21.07 14.80
N PRO A 128 -20.16 -19.85 14.41
CA PRO A 128 -20.61 -19.53 13.06
C PRO A 128 -19.45 -19.54 12.04
N GLU A 129 -19.77 -19.81 10.78
CA GLU A 129 -18.78 -19.86 9.69
C GLU A 129 -17.99 -18.53 9.56
N PRO A 130 -16.67 -18.58 9.26
CA PRO A 130 -15.79 -17.43 9.31
C PRO A 130 -16.18 -16.33 8.32
N HIS A 131 -16.14 -15.09 8.78
CA HIS A 131 -16.55 -13.92 8.00
C HIS A 131 -15.56 -13.52 6.89
N ASN A 132 -14.35 -14.10 6.85
CA ASN A 132 -13.35 -13.86 5.81
C ASN A 132 -12.80 -15.20 5.26
N PRO A 133 -12.68 -15.37 3.93
CA PRO A 133 -12.01 -16.52 3.33
C PRO A 133 -10.48 -16.48 3.58
N PRO A 134 -9.77 -17.62 3.48
CA PRO A 134 -8.34 -17.71 3.77
C PRO A 134 -7.50 -16.77 2.88
N ASN A 135 -6.53 -16.09 3.50
CA ASN A 135 -5.53 -15.30 2.78
C ASN A 135 -4.60 -16.24 1.98
N LEU A 136 -4.80 -16.28 0.66
CA LEU A 136 -4.02 -17.10 -0.29
C LEU A 136 -2.65 -16.49 -0.68
N PHE A 137 -2.17 -15.51 0.08
CA PHE A 137 -0.91 -14.80 -0.17
C PHE A 137 -0.16 -14.61 1.15
N SER A 138 1.17 -14.68 1.09
CA SER A 138 2.09 -14.54 2.24
C SER A 138 2.33 -13.07 2.67
N ARG A 139 1.27 -12.27 2.53
CA ARG A 139 1.16 -10.85 2.90
C ARG A 139 -0.30 -10.43 2.98
N GLY A 140 -0.61 -9.41 3.79
CA GLY A 140 -1.98 -8.92 3.96
C GLY A 140 -2.10 -7.53 4.57
N GLY A 141 -3.35 -7.07 4.71
CA GLY A 141 -3.67 -5.69 5.03
C GLY A 141 -3.60 -4.74 3.82
N PRO A 142 -3.59 -3.41 4.05
CA PRO A 142 -3.71 -2.78 5.37
C PRO A 142 -5.08 -3.01 6.02
N ASP A 143 -5.13 -3.03 7.35
CA ASP A 143 -6.39 -2.92 8.10
C ASP A 143 -6.95 -1.49 8.10
N GLU A 144 -8.09 -1.24 8.76
CA GLU A 144 -8.70 0.10 8.79
C GLU A 144 -7.86 1.17 9.51
N PHE A 145 -6.87 0.76 10.31
CA PHE A 145 -5.91 1.69 10.94
C PHE A 145 -4.70 1.98 10.05
N GLY A 146 -4.30 1.02 9.21
CA GLY A 146 -3.17 1.12 8.30
C GLY A 146 -2.03 0.14 8.58
N TYR A 147 -2.20 -0.84 9.48
CA TYR A 147 -1.25 -1.93 9.66
C TYR A 147 -1.32 -2.93 8.51
N GLN A 148 -0.18 -3.30 7.96
CA GLN A 148 0.00 -4.33 6.93
C GLN A 148 1.03 -5.36 7.40
N TRP A 149 0.99 -6.57 6.82
CA TRP A 149 1.94 -7.64 7.12
C TRP A 149 2.54 -8.27 5.85
N ILE A 150 3.77 -8.78 5.97
CA ILE A 150 4.45 -9.59 4.96
C ILE A 150 5.36 -10.60 5.68
N ASP A 151 5.37 -11.84 5.20
CA ASP A 151 6.23 -12.90 5.73
C ASP A 151 7.48 -13.17 4.89
N SER A 152 8.37 -14.00 5.42
CA SER A 152 9.70 -14.31 4.87
C SER A 152 9.69 -15.06 3.54
N ASP A 153 8.58 -15.66 3.15
CA ASP A 153 8.47 -16.46 1.91
C ASP A 153 8.16 -15.56 0.69
N GLU A 154 7.71 -14.32 0.91
CA GLU A 154 7.49 -13.34 -0.15
C GLU A 154 8.77 -12.57 -0.54
N PRO A 155 8.97 -12.29 -1.84
CA PRO A 155 10.04 -11.40 -2.30
C PRO A 155 9.92 -9.99 -1.68
N GLY A 156 10.85 -9.66 -0.79
CA GLY A 156 10.89 -8.39 -0.05
C GLY A 156 10.36 -8.48 1.38
N GLY A 157 9.98 -9.66 1.85
CA GLY A 157 9.66 -9.95 3.24
C GLY A 157 10.86 -9.86 4.21
N PRO A 158 10.62 -10.06 5.52
CA PRO A 158 11.68 -10.17 6.52
C PRO A 158 12.65 -11.33 6.22
N THR A 159 13.85 -11.24 6.77
CA THR A 159 14.71 -12.41 6.98
C THR A 159 14.46 -12.94 8.38
N TYR A 160 14.25 -14.25 8.53
CA TYR A 160 14.19 -14.88 9.85
C TYR A 160 15.51 -14.73 10.60
N GLU A 161 15.44 -14.23 11.83
CA GLU A 161 16.57 -14.04 12.74
C GLU A 161 16.09 -14.27 14.18
N TRP A 162 16.66 -15.27 14.87
CA TRP A 162 16.36 -15.50 16.27
C TRP A 162 17.31 -14.72 17.19
N ILE A 163 16.74 -13.93 18.09
CA ILE A 163 17.50 -13.17 19.09
C ILE A 163 17.55 -14.00 20.39
N ASP A 164 18.70 -14.59 20.73
CA ASP A 164 18.86 -15.31 22.00
C ASP A 164 18.99 -14.33 23.18
N ILE A 165 17.89 -14.20 23.94
CA ILE A 165 17.79 -13.35 25.11
C ILE A 165 17.97 -14.10 26.44
N THR A 166 18.27 -15.41 26.44
CA THR A 166 18.39 -16.20 27.67
C THR A 166 19.62 -15.83 28.50
N SER A 167 20.62 -15.17 27.88
CA SER A 167 21.88 -14.78 28.52
C SER A 167 21.88 -13.39 29.17
N ASN A 168 20.95 -12.51 28.77
CA ASN A 168 20.91 -11.09 29.13
C ASN A 168 19.51 -10.55 29.47
N GLY A 169 18.44 -11.28 29.14
CA GLY A 169 17.06 -10.96 29.49
C GLY A 169 16.65 -11.39 30.90
N GLN A 170 15.39 -11.13 31.22
CA GLN A 170 14.72 -11.58 32.43
C GLN A 170 13.74 -12.71 32.10
N GLN A 171 13.83 -13.81 32.84
CA GLN A 171 12.84 -14.88 32.78
C GLN A 171 11.50 -14.40 33.38
N ILE A 172 10.42 -14.63 32.65
CA ILE A 172 9.05 -14.38 33.07
C ILE A 172 8.57 -15.61 33.86
N PRO A 173 8.06 -15.46 35.09
CA PRO A 173 7.77 -16.59 35.97
C PRO A 173 6.39 -17.24 35.69
N ILE A 174 6.05 -17.44 34.42
CA ILE A 174 4.89 -18.26 34.02
C ILE A 174 5.23 -19.71 34.31
N THR A 175 4.40 -20.36 35.13
CA THR A 175 4.58 -21.75 35.61
C THR A 175 3.26 -22.51 35.76
N GLY A 176 2.13 -21.80 35.82
CA GLY A 176 0.79 -22.35 35.80
C GLY A 176 0.19 -22.41 34.40
N ASP A 177 -0.87 -23.19 34.31
CA ASP A 177 -1.87 -23.14 33.25
C ASP A 177 -2.69 -21.84 33.37
N ASP A 178 -3.20 -21.31 32.25
CA ASP A 178 -3.98 -20.06 32.18
C ASP A 178 -3.36 -18.90 33.02
N GLU A 179 -2.08 -18.59 32.80
CA GLU A 179 -1.33 -17.62 33.60
C GLU A 179 -0.88 -16.41 32.78
N THR A 180 -1.28 -15.21 33.21
CA THR A 180 -0.81 -13.93 32.64
C THR A 180 0.07 -13.16 33.62
N GLN A 181 1.28 -12.84 33.19
CA GLN A 181 2.30 -12.13 33.97
C GLN A 181 2.57 -10.73 33.41
N GLY A 182 2.81 -9.76 34.31
CA GLY A 182 3.07 -8.37 33.93
C GLY A 182 2.77 -7.34 35.03
N SER A 183 2.87 -6.05 34.76
CA SER A 183 3.32 -5.49 33.48
C SER A 183 4.85 -5.35 33.41
N PHE A 184 5.41 -5.67 32.25
CA PHE A 184 6.85 -5.58 31.95
C PHE A 184 7.14 -4.29 31.17
N ASP A 185 8.26 -3.65 31.45
CA ASP A 185 8.66 -2.39 30.80
C ASP A 185 9.10 -2.64 29.35
N ILE A 186 8.52 -1.92 28.40
CA ILE A 186 8.92 -1.95 26.99
C ILE A 186 10.25 -1.21 26.80
N GLY A 187 10.61 -0.27 27.69
CA GLY A 187 11.82 0.56 27.60
C GLY A 187 11.68 1.76 26.66
N PHE A 188 10.55 1.90 25.97
CA PHE A 188 10.21 3.02 25.07
C PHE A 188 8.69 3.18 24.95
N ASN A 189 8.25 4.32 24.41
CA ASN A 189 6.85 4.52 24.02
C ASN A 189 6.58 3.76 22.71
N PHE A 190 5.88 2.64 22.78
CA PHE A 190 5.49 1.85 21.62
C PHE A 190 4.16 2.33 21.04
N PRO A 191 4.10 2.77 19.77
CA PRO A 191 2.84 3.16 19.12
C PRO A 191 2.06 1.94 18.63
N PHE A 192 0.79 1.84 19.06
CA PHE A 192 -0.11 0.75 18.69
C PHE A 192 -1.56 1.25 18.58
N TYR A 193 -2.18 1.05 17.42
CA TYR A 193 -3.55 1.52 17.09
C TYR A 193 -3.89 2.98 17.48
N GLY A 194 -2.87 3.85 17.44
CA GLY A 194 -3.02 5.29 17.72
C GLY A 194 -2.79 5.68 19.18
N GLU A 195 -2.59 4.71 20.06
CA GLU A 195 -2.19 4.90 21.45
C GLU A 195 -0.67 4.66 21.63
N LEU A 196 -0.14 5.06 22.79
CA LEU A 196 1.26 4.85 23.18
C LEU A 196 1.32 4.00 24.44
N PHE A 197 2.00 2.86 24.37
CA PHE A 197 2.18 1.94 25.49
C PHE A 197 3.64 1.93 25.95
N THR A 198 3.85 1.80 27.26
CA THR A 198 5.19 1.67 27.87
C THR A 198 5.38 0.33 28.58
N SER A 199 4.32 -0.49 28.65
CA SER A 199 4.38 -1.80 29.27
C SER A 199 3.46 -2.80 28.60
N PHE A 200 3.75 -4.09 28.76
CA PHE A 200 2.96 -5.20 28.24
C PHE A 200 2.79 -6.31 29.28
N ASN A 201 1.79 -7.16 29.07
CA ASN A 201 1.54 -8.40 29.80
C ASN A 201 1.74 -9.59 28.84
N VAL A 202 2.12 -10.74 29.38
CA VAL A 202 2.37 -11.99 28.63
C VAL A 202 1.48 -13.08 29.20
N CYS A 203 0.71 -13.75 28.35
CA CYS A 203 -0.08 -14.92 28.72
C CYS A 203 0.69 -16.21 28.40
N SER A 204 0.47 -17.27 29.20
CA SER A 204 0.88 -18.65 28.90
C SER A 204 0.48 -19.05 27.48
N ASN A 205 -0.74 -18.65 27.09
CA ASN A 205 -1.48 -19.05 25.90
C ASN A 205 -0.98 -18.32 24.61
N GLY A 206 0.30 -17.96 24.58
CA GLY A 206 1.02 -17.55 23.38
C GLY A 206 0.73 -16.13 22.85
N TRP A 207 0.15 -15.26 23.68
CA TRP A 207 -0.18 -13.88 23.31
C TRP A 207 0.32 -12.82 24.30
N LEU A 208 0.40 -11.59 23.80
CA LEU A 208 0.74 -10.38 24.56
C LEU A 208 -0.41 -9.38 24.52
N SER A 209 -0.60 -8.59 25.57
CA SER A 209 -1.49 -7.42 25.53
C SER A 209 -0.84 -6.23 26.22
N PHE A 210 -1.12 -5.02 25.71
CA PHE A 210 -0.67 -3.78 26.35
C PHE A 210 -1.58 -3.31 27.50
N THR A 211 -2.76 -3.92 27.69
CA THR A 211 -3.74 -3.51 28.71
C THR A 211 -4.42 -4.67 29.44
N ASP A 212 -4.57 -5.82 28.80
CA ASP A 212 -5.33 -6.95 29.31
C ASP A 212 -4.47 -7.86 30.21
N VAL A 213 -5.11 -8.43 31.24
CA VAL A 213 -4.53 -9.32 32.26
C VAL A 213 -5.33 -10.63 32.41
N ASN A 214 -6.33 -10.85 31.55
CA ASN A 214 -7.04 -12.12 31.43
C ASN A 214 -6.14 -13.23 30.88
N HIS A 215 -6.65 -14.44 30.81
CA HIS A 215 -5.91 -15.68 30.47
C HIS A 215 -6.77 -16.56 29.56
N PHE A 216 -7.34 -16.01 28.50
CA PHE A 216 -8.21 -16.78 27.61
C PHE A 216 -7.37 -17.77 26.78
N TYR A 217 -7.68 -19.06 26.92
CA TYR A 217 -7.10 -20.17 26.15
C TYR A 217 -7.78 -20.34 24.79
N TYR A 218 -9.10 -20.18 24.71
CA TYR A 218 -9.83 -20.30 23.46
C TYR A 218 -9.51 -19.13 22.54
N ASN A 219 -9.06 -19.42 21.33
CA ASN A 219 -8.61 -18.45 20.36
C ASN A 219 -9.76 -17.93 19.46
N TYR A 220 -9.67 -16.71 18.95
CA TYR A 220 -10.75 -16.07 18.19
C TYR A 220 -10.22 -15.39 16.89
N PRO A 221 -11.00 -15.39 15.80
CA PRO A 221 -10.61 -14.72 14.57
C PRO A 221 -10.54 -13.21 14.79
N LEU A 222 -9.49 -12.56 14.28
CA LEU A 222 -9.29 -11.12 14.43
C LEU A 222 -9.82 -10.35 13.20
N PRO A 223 -10.33 -9.11 13.36
CA PRO A 223 -10.76 -8.50 14.63
C PRO A 223 -12.04 -9.14 15.21
N ASP A 224 -12.15 -9.18 16.54
CA ASP A 224 -13.40 -9.58 17.22
C ASP A 224 -13.95 -8.48 18.16
N PRO A 225 -14.93 -7.69 17.70
CA PRO A 225 -15.60 -6.67 18.52
C PRO A 225 -16.76 -7.22 19.37
N ASN A 226 -17.07 -8.51 19.28
CA ASN A 226 -18.26 -9.12 19.88
C ASN A 226 -17.94 -10.04 21.05
N SER A 227 -16.76 -10.64 21.08
CA SER A 227 -16.31 -11.48 22.17
C SER A 227 -15.86 -10.66 23.38
N SER A 228 -16.42 -10.96 24.55
CA SER A 228 -15.90 -10.51 25.85
C SER A 228 -14.71 -11.36 26.34
N GLU A 229 -14.26 -12.30 25.51
CA GLU A 229 -13.27 -13.34 25.81
C GLU A 229 -12.06 -13.25 24.85
N CYS A 230 -12.04 -12.26 23.95
CA CYS A 230 -10.87 -11.92 23.14
C CYS A 230 -10.05 -10.82 23.83
N PRO A 231 -8.73 -10.99 24.06
CA PRO A 231 -7.91 -9.96 24.67
C PRO A 231 -7.86 -8.68 23.82
N MET A 232 -7.89 -7.52 24.49
CA MET A 232 -7.84 -6.21 23.81
C MET A 232 -6.42 -5.64 23.79
N ASN A 233 -6.12 -4.73 22.85
CA ASN A 233 -4.76 -4.25 22.57
C ASN A 233 -3.77 -5.42 22.41
N LEU A 234 -4.16 -6.38 21.57
CA LEU A 234 -3.60 -7.74 21.50
C LEU A 234 -2.55 -7.87 20.40
N VAL A 235 -1.47 -8.58 20.74
CA VAL A 235 -0.47 -9.09 19.81
C VAL A 235 -0.40 -10.61 19.97
N ALA A 236 -0.95 -11.33 19.00
CA ALA A 236 -1.00 -12.79 18.95
C ALA A 236 0.00 -13.32 17.91
N PRO A 237 1.24 -13.69 18.30
CA PRO A 237 2.16 -14.41 17.42
C PRO A 237 1.72 -15.87 17.17
N PHE A 238 1.14 -16.50 18.20
CA PHE A 238 0.64 -17.88 18.18
C PHE A 238 -0.32 -18.02 19.39
N TRP A 239 -1.53 -17.48 19.30
CA TRP A 239 -2.52 -17.66 20.38
C TRP A 239 -3.22 -19.02 20.25
N ASP A 240 -2.97 -19.88 21.24
CA ASP A 240 -3.58 -21.20 21.42
C ASP A 240 -3.41 -21.68 22.88
N ASP A 241 -3.93 -22.86 23.21
CA ASP A 241 -4.01 -23.43 24.57
C ASP A 241 -2.67 -24.10 25.01
N PHE A 242 -1.69 -23.27 25.39
CA PHE A 242 -0.37 -23.71 25.87
C PHE A 242 -0.33 -23.99 27.38
N TYR A 243 0.38 -25.05 27.76
CA TYR A 243 0.45 -25.62 29.11
C TYR A 243 1.88 -25.60 29.68
N PRO A 244 2.31 -24.48 30.31
CA PRO A 244 3.63 -24.34 30.94
C PRO A 244 4.06 -25.46 31.91
N PRO A 245 3.17 -26.14 32.66
CA PRO A 245 3.58 -27.21 33.56
C PRO A 245 4.25 -28.41 32.88
N ASP A 246 3.98 -28.67 31.59
CA ASP A 246 4.61 -29.74 30.82
C ASP A 246 5.94 -29.32 30.16
N GLY A 247 6.20 -28.02 30.08
CA GLY A 247 7.45 -27.47 29.57
C GLY A 247 7.27 -26.09 28.94
N GLY A 248 8.38 -25.35 28.89
CA GLY A 248 8.44 -24.03 28.29
C GLY A 248 9.18 -23.03 29.16
N GLU A 249 9.83 -22.07 28.52
CA GLU A 249 10.41 -20.91 29.18
C GLU A 249 9.95 -19.62 28.49
N TYR A 250 9.60 -18.64 29.31
CA TYR A 250 9.15 -17.33 28.88
C TYR A 250 10.23 -16.32 29.28
N TRP A 251 10.68 -15.49 28.34
CA TRP A 251 11.75 -14.52 28.57
C TRP A 251 11.40 -13.18 27.93
N TYR A 252 11.83 -12.08 28.53
CA TYR A 252 11.86 -10.78 27.85
C TYR A 252 13.17 -10.03 28.07
N TYR A 253 13.50 -9.14 27.12
CA TYR A 253 14.64 -8.24 27.16
C TYR A 253 14.25 -6.92 26.51
N SER A 254 14.72 -5.79 27.04
CA SER A 254 14.64 -4.49 26.37
C SER A 254 15.87 -3.65 26.66
N ASP A 255 16.29 -2.86 25.66
CA ASP A 255 17.40 -1.91 25.76
C ASP A 255 17.05 -0.47 25.34
N GLY A 256 15.78 -0.21 25.04
CA GLY A 256 15.30 1.09 24.53
C GLY A 256 15.31 1.22 23.00
N ASN A 257 15.96 0.31 22.25
CA ASN A 257 15.93 0.26 20.78
C ASN A 257 15.11 -0.92 20.25
N GLU A 258 14.98 -2.00 21.03
CA GLU A 258 14.05 -3.09 20.80
C GLU A 258 13.64 -3.75 22.13
N CYS A 259 12.44 -4.32 22.13
CA CYS A 259 11.91 -5.12 23.22
C CYS A 259 11.53 -6.50 22.64
N VAL A 260 12.16 -7.54 23.16
CA VAL A 260 12.10 -8.90 22.65
C VAL A 260 11.42 -9.78 23.68
N ILE A 261 10.42 -10.57 23.27
CA ILE A 261 9.69 -11.52 24.11
C ILE A 261 9.79 -12.89 23.46
N SER A 262 10.36 -13.88 24.15
CA SER A 262 10.54 -15.25 23.67
C SER A 262 9.69 -16.24 24.44
N PHE A 263 9.04 -17.12 23.69
CA PHE A 263 8.38 -18.34 24.12
C PHE A 263 9.27 -19.48 23.62
N ILE A 264 9.87 -20.26 24.52
CA ILE A 264 10.92 -21.24 24.17
C ILE A 264 10.48 -22.62 24.66
N ASN A 265 10.32 -23.55 23.73
CA ASN A 265 9.85 -24.92 23.96
C ASN A 265 8.53 -25.02 24.74
N VAL A 266 7.59 -24.09 24.50
CA VAL A 266 6.25 -24.15 25.11
C VAL A 266 5.46 -25.34 24.55
N MET A 267 4.73 -26.03 25.42
CA MET A 267 4.00 -27.26 25.10
C MET A 267 2.50 -26.99 24.98
N HIS A 268 1.82 -27.52 23.97
CA HIS A 268 0.35 -27.43 23.86
C HIS A 268 -0.35 -28.37 24.86
N ILE A 269 -1.52 -27.99 25.40
CA ILE A 269 -2.21 -28.73 26.48
C ILE A 269 -2.65 -30.15 26.08
N THR A 270 -2.87 -30.39 24.78
CA THR A 270 -3.19 -31.74 24.26
C THR A 270 -1.96 -32.65 24.17
N GLY A 271 -0.78 -32.14 24.51
CA GLY A 271 0.52 -32.71 24.17
C GLY A 271 0.87 -32.48 22.69
N GLY A 272 2.12 -32.76 22.34
CA GLY A 272 2.64 -32.54 20.99
C GLY A 272 4.15 -32.38 20.99
N SER A 273 4.66 -31.70 19.97
CA SER A 273 6.04 -31.22 19.91
C SER A 273 6.18 -29.84 20.59
N PRO A 274 7.37 -29.44 21.07
CA PRO A 274 7.58 -28.10 21.63
C PRO A 274 7.56 -27.02 20.53
N HIS A 275 7.05 -25.83 20.89
CA HIS A 275 7.06 -24.66 20.02
C HIS A 275 7.99 -23.57 20.56
N SER A 276 8.73 -22.91 19.69
CA SER A 276 9.65 -21.81 19.99
C SER A 276 9.43 -20.64 19.04
N PHE A 277 8.89 -19.54 19.56
CA PHE A 277 8.55 -18.33 18.81
C PHE A 277 8.84 -17.06 19.62
N GLN A 278 8.95 -15.93 18.94
CA GLN A 278 9.41 -14.67 19.51
C GLN A 278 8.69 -13.48 18.90
N VAL A 279 8.36 -12.49 19.73
CA VAL A 279 7.90 -11.16 19.31
C VAL A 279 9.03 -10.16 19.51
N VAL A 280 9.29 -9.33 18.50
CA VAL A 280 10.18 -8.17 18.59
C VAL A 280 9.38 -6.90 18.35
N LEU A 281 9.27 -6.05 19.36
CA LEU A 281 8.72 -4.70 19.28
C LEU A 281 9.88 -3.71 19.10
N LYS A 282 9.70 -2.68 18.28
CA LYS A 282 10.66 -1.57 18.17
C LYS A 282 9.99 -0.22 18.47
N PRO A 283 10.72 0.85 18.88
CA PRO A 283 10.21 2.18 19.26
C PRO A 283 9.34 2.91 18.23
N ASN A 284 9.11 2.27 17.10
CA ASN A 284 8.56 2.82 15.91
C ASN A 284 7.26 2.13 15.44
N GLY A 285 6.73 1.18 16.23
CA GLY A 285 5.50 0.47 15.90
C GLY A 285 5.67 -0.75 15.01
N MET A 286 6.90 -1.09 14.59
CA MET A 286 7.17 -2.35 13.92
C MET A 286 7.10 -3.50 14.93
N ILE A 287 6.38 -4.55 14.54
CA ILE A 287 6.26 -5.82 15.26
C ILE A 287 6.81 -6.90 14.33
N THR A 288 7.73 -7.72 14.81
CA THR A 288 8.19 -8.92 14.10
C THR A 288 7.80 -10.16 14.90
N PHE A 289 7.20 -11.15 14.24
CA PHE A 289 7.08 -12.50 14.77
C PHE A 289 8.18 -13.36 14.13
N ASN A 290 8.94 -14.09 14.94
CA ASN A 290 9.96 -15.04 14.50
C ASN A 290 9.58 -16.44 15.01
N TYR A 291 9.56 -17.43 14.14
CA TYR A 291 9.22 -18.81 14.46
C TYR A 291 10.45 -19.70 14.25
N MET A 292 11.12 -20.10 15.34
CA MET A 292 12.28 -21.00 15.24
C MET A 292 11.79 -22.41 14.91
N GLU A 293 10.89 -22.91 15.73
CA GLU A 293 10.39 -24.28 15.67
C GLU A 293 8.90 -24.26 16.02
N VAL A 294 8.06 -24.62 15.07
CA VAL A 294 6.59 -24.73 15.21
C VAL A 294 6.19 -26.07 14.63
N MET A 295 6.64 -27.11 15.34
CA MET A 295 6.41 -28.51 15.01
C MET A 295 4.98 -28.89 15.31
N ASP A 296 4.36 -29.71 14.45
CA ASP A 296 2.93 -30.02 14.49
C ASP A 296 2.09 -28.72 14.58
N PRO A 297 1.98 -27.93 13.48
CA PRO A 297 1.17 -26.72 13.44
C PRO A 297 -0.31 -27.11 13.45
N ASP A 298 -0.80 -27.45 14.64
CA ASP A 298 -2.18 -27.79 14.90
C ASP A 298 -3.08 -26.64 14.42
N GLN A 299 -4.19 -27.04 13.82
CA GLN A 299 -5.01 -26.19 12.93
C GLN A 299 -5.93 -25.26 13.73
N GLU A 300 -5.47 -24.82 14.91
CA GLU A 300 -6.31 -24.27 15.98
C GLU A 300 -5.72 -22.99 16.61
N CYS A 301 -4.73 -22.34 15.97
CA CYS A 301 -4.13 -21.10 16.47
C CYS A 301 -4.63 -19.80 15.78
N THR A 302 -4.50 -18.68 16.50
CA THR A 302 -4.74 -17.32 15.99
C THR A 302 -3.42 -16.56 15.87
N VAL A 303 -3.22 -15.91 14.72
CA VAL A 303 -2.05 -15.05 14.44
C VAL A 303 -2.52 -13.69 13.92
N GLY A 304 -2.09 -12.61 14.57
CA GLY A 304 -2.38 -11.23 14.16
C GLY A 304 -2.34 -10.22 15.31
N ILE A 305 -2.96 -9.07 15.08
CA ILE A 305 -3.06 -7.96 16.05
C ILE A 305 -4.48 -7.35 16.05
N GLN A 306 -4.91 -6.76 17.17
CA GLN A 306 -6.14 -5.95 17.22
C GLN A 306 -6.08 -4.82 18.25
N ASN A 307 -6.95 -3.83 18.06
CA ASN A 307 -7.03 -2.59 18.84
C ASN A 307 -7.70 -2.75 20.22
N SER A 308 -8.01 -1.64 20.88
CA SER A 308 -8.50 -1.58 22.26
C SER A 308 -9.97 -1.98 22.48
N ASP A 309 -10.75 -2.12 21.42
CA ASP A 309 -12.18 -2.49 21.47
C ASP A 309 -12.56 -3.61 20.48
N GLY A 310 -11.57 -4.24 19.85
CA GLY A 310 -11.75 -5.32 18.89
C GLY A 310 -12.44 -4.89 17.59
N SER A 311 -12.66 -3.59 17.34
CA SER A 311 -13.29 -3.13 16.10
C SER A 311 -12.35 -3.07 14.90
N ILE A 312 -11.04 -2.96 15.14
CA ILE A 312 -10.01 -2.94 14.09
C ILE A 312 -8.90 -3.93 14.44
N GLY A 313 -8.51 -4.74 13.46
CA GLY A 313 -7.46 -5.73 13.63
C GLY A 313 -6.93 -6.21 12.29
N LEU A 314 -5.71 -6.73 12.31
CA LEU A 314 -5.01 -7.29 11.17
C LEU A 314 -4.85 -8.81 11.36
N PRO A 315 -5.76 -9.63 10.80
CA PRO A 315 -5.60 -11.08 10.79
C PRO A 315 -4.50 -11.52 9.83
N ILE A 316 -3.75 -12.52 10.27
CA ILE A 316 -2.70 -13.20 9.49
C ILE A 316 -3.12 -14.65 9.26
N ALA A 317 -3.43 -15.36 10.36
CA ALA A 317 -4.01 -16.70 10.32
C ALA A 317 -5.04 -16.90 11.44
N TYR A 318 -6.04 -17.74 11.16
CA TYR A 318 -6.98 -18.27 12.15
C TYR A 318 -7.32 -19.71 11.75
N ASN A 319 -7.05 -20.66 12.63
CA ASN A 319 -7.37 -22.08 12.49
C ASN A 319 -7.04 -22.67 11.11
N GLN A 320 -5.82 -22.37 10.62
CA GLN A 320 -5.34 -22.79 9.30
C GLN A 320 -3.83 -23.11 9.34
N MET A 321 -3.39 -24.05 8.51
CA MET A 321 -1.96 -24.31 8.31
C MET A 321 -1.32 -23.09 7.63
N TYR A 322 -0.44 -22.41 8.35
CA TYR A 322 0.26 -21.21 7.88
C TYR A 322 1.69 -21.13 8.44
N LEU A 323 1.85 -21.31 9.76
CA LEU A 323 3.15 -21.25 10.42
C LEU A 323 4.06 -22.43 10.05
N HIS A 324 5.35 -22.16 9.88
CA HIS A 324 6.40 -23.15 9.68
C HIS A 324 7.72 -22.72 10.33
N ASN A 325 8.67 -23.66 10.45
CA ASN A 325 10.00 -23.40 11.01
C ASN A 325 10.78 -22.38 10.17
N GLU A 326 11.68 -21.64 10.84
CA GLU A 326 12.54 -20.60 10.26
C GLU A 326 11.78 -19.49 9.50
N MET A 327 10.54 -19.22 9.93
CA MET A 327 9.65 -18.19 9.36
C MET A 327 9.77 -16.87 10.14
N ALA A 328 9.61 -15.74 9.45
CA ALA A 328 9.38 -14.45 10.08
C ALA A 328 8.21 -13.70 9.44
N VAL A 329 7.47 -12.94 10.23
CA VAL A 329 6.36 -12.08 9.81
C VAL A 329 6.61 -10.66 10.32
N ASN A 330 6.68 -9.69 9.42
CA ASN A 330 6.78 -8.28 9.78
C ASN A 330 5.42 -7.61 9.66
N ILE A 331 5.00 -6.94 10.74
CA ILE A 331 3.82 -6.09 10.81
C ILE A 331 4.29 -4.65 11.01
N ASN A 332 3.80 -3.72 10.21
CA ASN A 332 4.04 -2.28 10.38
C ASN A 332 2.85 -1.45 9.90
N THR A 333 2.76 -0.22 10.36
CA THR A 333 1.95 0.79 9.67
C THR A 333 2.61 1.13 8.34
N SER A 334 1.82 1.29 7.29
CA SER A 334 2.30 1.87 6.03
C SER A 334 2.98 3.22 6.28
N TRP A 335 4.22 3.39 5.83
CA TRP A 335 4.95 4.66 5.92
C TRP A 335 4.35 5.77 5.04
N LEU A 336 3.36 5.44 4.21
CA LEU A 336 2.60 6.35 3.36
C LEU A 336 1.11 6.24 3.68
N SER A 337 0.48 7.32 4.11
CA SER A 337 -0.96 7.36 4.38
C SER A 337 -1.59 8.69 3.92
N ALA A 338 -2.92 8.75 3.90
CA ALA A 338 -3.68 9.91 3.44
C ALA A 338 -4.87 10.21 4.38
N GLN A 339 -5.17 11.48 4.62
CA GLN A 339 -6.32 11.90 5.44
C GLN A 339 -7.04 13.13 4.85
N PRO A 340 -8.37 13.08 4.66
CA PRO A 340 -9.20 11.88 4.60
C PRO A 340 -8.81 10.97 3.42
N THR A 341 -9.15 9.69 3.52
CA THR A 341 -9.01 8.71 2.43
C THR A 341 -10.13 8.80 1.39
N GLU A 342 -11.22 9.51 1.66
CA GLU A 342 -12.32 9.71 0.71
C GLU A 342 -13.04 11.05 0.91
N GLY A 343 -13.89 11.43 -0.06
CA GLY A 343 -14.81 12.54 0.10
C GLY A 343 -15.50 13.01 -1.18
N THR A 344 -16.33 14.04 -1.03
CA THR A 344 -17.11 14.64 -2.13
C THR A 344 -16.72 16.11 -2.33
N ILE A 345 -16.43 16.49 -3.57
CA ILE A 345 -16.07 17.86 -3.97
C ILE A 345 -17.14 18.40 -4.94
N ALA A 346 -17.84 19.46 -4.53
CA ALA A 346 -18.86 20.12 -5.34
C ALA A 346 -18.29 20.72 -6.65
N PRO A 347 -19.13 20.97 -7.68
CA PRO A 347 -18.72 21.61 -8.93
C PRO A 347 -17.95 22.92 -8.73
N GLY A 348 -16.81 23.05 -9.39
CA GLY A 348 -15.88 24.18 -9.26
C GLY A 348 -15.07 24.20 -7.95
N GLY A 349 -15.28 23.23 -7.07
CA GLY A 349 -14.60 23.10 -5.78
C GLY A 349 -13.18 22.52 -5.88
N ASN A 350 -12.44 22.66 -4.79
CA ASN A 350 -11.18 21.96 -4.57
C ASN A 350 -11.01 21.67 -3.08
N PHE A 351 -10.17 20.69 -2.77
CA PHE A 351 -9.86 20.24 -1.42
C PHE A 351 -8.39 19.79 -1.34
N ASN A 352 -7.77 19.87 -0.16
CA ASN A 352 -6.41 19.39 0.08
C ASN A 352 -6.48 18.20 1.05
N ALA A 353 -6.27 16.98 0.55
CA ALA A 353 -6.01 15.84 1.42
C ALA A 353 -4.58 15.93 1.97
N SER A 354 -4.38 15.53 3.21
CA SER A 354 -3.06 15.46 3.84
C SER A 354 -2.42 14.12 3.52
N ILE A 355 -1.31 14.11 2.80
CA ILE A 355 -0.48 12.92 2.60
C ILE A 355 0.61 12.91 3.65
N ILE A 356 0.71 11.81 4.39
CA ILE A 356 1.60 11.64 5.53
C ILE A 356 2.69 10.64 5.14
N PHE A 357 3.93 11.00 5.43
CA PHE A 357 5.14 10.20 5.22
C PHE A 357 5.77 9.99 6.59
N ASP A 358 5.68 8.76 7.11
CA ASP A 358 6.17 8.43 8.44
C ASP A 358 7.47 7.63 8.37
N ALA A 359 8.56 8.27 8.81
CA ALA A 359 9.87 7.64 8.97
C ALA A 359 10.14 7.22 10.42
N SER A 360 9.11 7.18 11.29
CA SER A 360 9.20 6.53 12.61
C SER A 360 9.77 5.11 12.45
N ALA A 361 9.13 4.30 11.62
CA ALA A 361 9.43 2.87 11.39
C ALA A 361 10.58 2.57 10.43
N LEU A 362 11.18 3.59 9.84
CA LEU A 362 12.07 3.39 8.71
C LEU A 362 13.55 3.52 9.09
N ALA A 363 14.32 2.52 8.72
CA ALA A 363 15.77 2.62 8.65
C ALA A 363 16.20 3.64 7.58
N VAL A 364 17.46 4.06 7.62
CA VAL A 364 18.05 4.88 6.56
C VAL A 364 17.93 4.16 5.21
N GLY A 365 17.42 4.85 4.19
CA GLY A 365 17.13 4.24 2.89
C GLY A 365 16.29 5.08 1.95
N VAL A 366 15.94 4.47 0.82
CA VAL A 366 14.97 5.00 -0.14
C VAL A 366 13.82 4.01 -0.26
N TYR A 367 12.60 4.51 -0.18
CA TYR A 367 11.36 3.76 -0.20
C TYR A 367 10.50 4.27 -1.36
N THR A 368 9.81 3.38 -2.09
CA THR A 368 8.93 3.78 -3.19
C THR A 368 7.50 3.35 -2.92
N GLY A 369 6.53 4.09 -3.44
CA GLY A 369 5.13 3.76 -3.25
C GLY A 369 4.26 4.45 -4.27
N THR A 370 2.96 4.19 -4.20
CA THR A 370 1.98 4.74 -5.11
C THR A 370 0.72 5.15 -4.35
N LEU A 371 0.34 6.42 -4.48
CA LEU A 371 -1.00 6.88 -4.12
C LEU A 371 -1.91 6.63 -5.33
N THR A 372 -2.93 5.81 -5.15
CA THR A 372 -3.96 5.58 -6.16
C THR A 372 -5.20 6.38 -5.79
N VAL A 373 -5.53 7.39 -6.60
CA VAL A 373 -6.75 8.20 -6.42
C VAL A 373 -7.78 7.76 -7.43
N THR A 374 -8.93 7.29 -6.97
CA THR A 374 -10.06 6.88 -7.79
C THR A 374 -11.20 7.88 -7.61
N GLY A 375 -12.02 8.11 -8.62
CA GLY A 375 -13.22 8.93 -8.51
C GLY A 375 -14.17 8.78 -9.70
N ASN A 376 -15.37 9.36 -9.56
CA ASN A 376 -16.46 9.26 -10.54
C ASN A 376 -16.25 10.10 -11.83
N ASP A 377 -15.00 10.35 -12.23
CA ASP A 377 -14.61 11.08 -13.43
C ASP A 377 -14.77 10.23 -14.70
N ALA A 378 -15.90 10.40 -15.38
CA ALA A 378 -16.21 9.72 -16.65
C ALA A 378 -15.38 10.21 -17.87
N TYR A 379 -14.51 11.22 -17.72
CA TYR A 379 -13.68 11.74 -18.80
C TYR A 379 -12.36 10.99 -18.97
N HIS A 380 -11.82 10.45 -17.87
CA HIS A 380 -10.68 9.53 -17.89
C HIS A 380 -11.22 8.09 -17.91
N GLN A 381 -10.90 7.30 -18.95
CA GLN A 381 -11.46 5.95 -19.19
C GLN A 381 -11.16 4.89 -18.11
N VAL A 382 -10.52 5.27 -16.99
CA VAL A 382 -10.16 4.40 -15.87
C VAL A 382 -10.71 4.91 -14.53
N GLY A 383 -11.19 6.17 -14.46
CA GLY A 383 -11.60 6.80 -13.19
C GLY A 383 -10.50 6.92 -12.12
N GLN A 384 -9.26 6.56 -12.45
CA GLN A 384 -8.19 6.29 -11.51
C GLN A 384 -6.88 6.94 -11.97
N VAL A 385 -6.12 7.51 -11.03
CA VAL A 385 -4.80 8.11 -11.26
C VAL A 385 -3.82 7.58 -10.21
N SER A 386 -2.70 7.03 -10.67
CA SER A 386 -1.59 6.61 -9.80
C SER A 386 -0.51 7.70 -9.76
N ILE A 387 -0.18 8.14 -8.55
CA ILE A 387 0.82 9.16 -8.23
C ILE A 387 2.01 8.45 -7.57
N PRO A 388 3.17 8.34 -8.24
CA PRO A 388 4.34 7.70 -7.68
C PRO A 388 4.97 8.52 -6.55
N VAL A 389 5.54 7.83 -5.58
CA VAL A 389 6.15 8.35 -4.38
C VAL A 389 7.57 7.81 -4.26
N THR A 390 8.51 8.69 -3.88
CA THR A 390 9.85 8.34 -3.43
C THR A 390 10.10 9.02 -2.09
N PHE A 391 10.47 8.25 -1.07
CA PHE A 391 10.72 8.74 0.28
C PHE A 391 12.13 8.39 0.72
N HIS A 392 12.91 9.42 1.03
CA HIS A 392 14.29 9.32 1.50
C HIS A 392 14.33 9.48 3.02
N VAL A 393 14.91 8.49 3.72
CA VAL A 393 15.05 8.50 5.17
C VAL A 393 16.54 8.60 5.52
N ASN A 394 16.91 9.65 6.27
CA ASN A 394 18.28 10.02 6.58
C ASN A 394 18.61 9.85 8.08
N ALA A 395 19.90 9.68 8.42
CA ALA A 395 20.33 9.47 9.80
C ALA A 395 20.31 10.77 10.63
N VAL A 396 19.71 10.72 11.81
CA VAL A 396 19.74 11.82 12.79
C VAL A 396 21.19 12.13 13.18
N GLY A 397 21.60 13.39 13.07
CA GLY A 397 22.89 13.88 13.57
C GLY A 397 24.07 13.81 12.60
N ILE A 398 23.84 13.49 11.33
CA ILE A 398 24.81 13.76 10.26
C ILE A 398 24.36 15.03 9.53
N ASP A 399 25.06 16.15 9.74
CA ASP A 399 25.03 17.30 8.82
C ASP A 399 25.21 16.74 7.40
N GLU A 400 24.32 17.11 6.47
CA GLU A 400 24.22 16.43 5.18
C GLU A 400 25.59 16.10 4.57
N PRO A 401 25.81 14.88 4.04
CA PRO A 401 26.77 14.74 2.96
C PRO A 401 26.22 15.60 1.83
N ALA A 402 26.68 16.86 1.79
CA ALA A 402 26.03 17.95 1.07
C ALA A 402 25.55 17.46 -0.28
N VAL A 403 24.23 17.52 -0.52
CA VAL A 403 23.62 17.01 -1.75
C VAL A 403 24.49 17.50 -2.90
N ASP A 404 25.13 16.58 -3.62
CA ASP A 404 26.08 16.93 -4.69
C ASP A 404 25.25 17.42 -5.88
N LEU A 405 24.74 18.64 -5.72
CA LEU A 405 23.95 19.33 -6.71
C LEU A 405 24.84 19.42 -7.95
N PRO A 406 24.30 19.06 -9.13
CA PRO A 406 25.08 19.10 -10.34
C PRO A 406 25.61 20.52 -10.52
N LYS A 407 26.93 20.68 -10.66
CA LYS A 407 27.57 22.00 -10.68
C LYS A 407 27.28 22.81 -11.95
N GLU A 408 26.74 22.14 -12.96
CA GLU A 408 26.38 22.70 -14.26
C GLU A 408 25.05 22.10 -14.75
N PHE A 409 24.36 22.81 -15.64
CA PHE A 409 23.22 22.24 -16.36
C PHE A 409 23.69 21.12 -17.28
N GLY A 410 22.99 19.99 -17.28
CA GLY A 410 23.34 18.84 -18.12
C GLY A 410 22.11 18.11 -18.63
N LEU A 411 22.26 17.42 -19.75
CA LEU A 411 21.29 16.47 -20.30
C LEU A 411 22.05 15.16 -20.55
N ALA A 412 21.60 14.06 -19.95
CA ALA A 412 22.22 12.75 -20.13
C ALA A 412 21.83 12.12 -21.46
N GLN A 413 22.50 11.03 -21.85
CA GLN A 413 21.98 10.21 -22.94
C GLN A 413 20.88 9.31 -22.37
N ASN A 414 19.69 9.37 -22.97
CA ASN A 414 18.56 8.54 -22.62
C ASN A 414 18.93 7.04 -22.60
N TYR A 415 18.37 6.29 -21.66
CA TYR A 415 18.65 4.87 -21.46
C TYR A 415 17.33 4.07 -21.29
N PRO A 416 17.20 2.88 -21.89
CA PRO A 416 18.07 2.32 -22.93
C PRO A 416 18.06 3.18 -24.21
N ASN A 417 19.04 2.98 -25.09
CA ASN A 417 19.05 3.56 -26.44
C ASN A 417 19.91 2.70 -27.39
N PRO A 418 19.33 1.99 -28.37
CA PRO A 418 17.91 2.03 -28.75
C PRO A 418 16.94 1.53 -27.67
N PHE A 419 15.68 1.93 -27.74
CA PHE A 419 14.64 1.62 -26.75
C PHE A 419 13.36 1.06 -27.39
N ASN A 420 12.56 0.31 -26.63
CA ASN A 420 11.27 -0.24 -27.08
C ASN A 420 10.34 -0.55 -25.88
N PRO A 421 9.13 0.04 -25.79
CA PRO A 421 8.76 1.36 -26.28
C PRO A 421 9.19 2.48 -25.30
N THR A 422 9.77 2.12 -24.16
CA THR A 422 10.04 3.04 -23.04
C THR A 422 11.52 3.38 -22.89
N THR A 423 11.83 4.65 -22.60
CA THR A 423 13.18 5.15 -22.29
C THR A 423 13.12 6.22 -21.22
N GLU A 424 14.21 6.36 -20.48
CA GLU A 424 14.37 7.33 -19.41
C GLU A 424 15.33 8.45 -19.83
N ILE A 425 14.97 9.71 -19.55
CA ILE A 425 15.73 10.91 -19.92
C ILE A 425 16.13 11.66 -18.65
N GLU A 426 17.38 11.50 -18.24
CA GLU A 426 17.95 12.21 -17.09
C GLU A 426 18.51 13.59 -17.49
N PHE A 427 18.41 14.56 -16.58
CA PHE A 427 19.03 15.87 -16.70
C PHE A 427 19.40 16.47 -15.33
N ALA A 428 20.28 17.47 -15.37
CA ALA A 428 20.90 18.08 -14.21
C ALA A 428 20.57 19.59 -14.14
N LEU A 429 20.12 20.05 -12.97
CA LEU A 429 19.80 21.46 -12.69
C LEU A 429 20.66 21.98 -11.51
N PRO A 430 21.65 22.87 -11.71
CA PRO A 430 22.44 23.45 -10.62
C PRO A 430 21.62 24.37 -9.71
N THR A 431 20.55 24.95 -10.25
CA THR A 431 19.67 25.91 -9.59
C THR A 431 18.23 25.67 -10.05
N ARG A 432 17.25 26.14 -9.27
CA ARG A 432 15.85 26.22 -9.70
C ARG A 432 15.75 26.92 -11.06
N ALA A 433 15.02 26.34 -12.00
CA ALA A 433 14.85 26.87 -13.36
C ALA A 433 13.47 26.51 -13.93
N HIS A 434 13.02 27.29 -14.93
CA HIS A 434 11.93 26.86 -15.80
C HIS A 434 12.47 25.86 -16.82
N VAL A 435 11.82 24.70 -16.90
CA VAL A 435 12.24 23.56 -17.72
C VAL A 435 11.17 23.22 -18.75
N SER A 436 11.54 23.14 -20.03
CA SER A 436 10.77 22.39 -21.04
C SER A 436 11.60 21.22 -21.57
N LEU A 437 10.96 20.05 -21.69
CA LEU A 437 11.53 18.86 -22.32
C LEU A 437 10.57 18.39 -23.41
N ASP A 438 10.99 18.58 -24.65
CA ASP A 438 10.17 18.37 -25.85
C ASP A 438 10.81 17.33 -26.78
N ILE A 439 10.00 16.40 -27.28
CA ILE A 439 10.40 15.38 -28.27
C ILE A 439 10.07 15.85 -29.68
N TYR A 440 10.99 15.61 -30.62
CA TYR A 440 10.88 15.97 -32.03
C TYR A 440 11.21 14.79 -32.94
N ASN A 441 10.57 14.74 -34.11
CA ASN A 441 10.93 13.81 -35.18
C ASN A 441 12.05 14.38 -36.09
N VAL A 442 12.52 13.60 -37.06
CA VAL A 442 13.56 14.02 -38.02
C VAL A 442 13.18 15.21 -38.91
N MET A 443 11.90 15.58 -38.99
CA MET A 443 11.41 16.76 -39.72
C MET A 443 11.34 18.01 -38.84
N GLY A 444 11.75 17.93 -37.57
CA GLY A 444 11.68 19.04 -36.61
C GLY A 444 10.27 19.34 -36.10
N GLN A 445 9.30 18.46 -36.35
CA GLN A 445 7.96 18.58 -35.78
C GLN A 445 7.97 18.08 -34.34
N ARG A 446 7.34 18.81 -33.41
CA ARG A 446 7.17 18.32 -32.03
C ARG A 446 6.21 17.14 -32.04
N VAL A 447 6.62 16.08 -31.36
CA VAL A 447 5.92 14.80 -31.21
C VAL A 447 5.23 14.74 -29.85
N ARG A 448 5.95 15.10 -28.78
CA ARG A 448 5.47 15.04 -27.40
C ARG A 448 6.08 16.16 -26.56
N ALA A 449 5.30 16.86 -25.76
CA ALA A 449 5.80 17.61 -24.61
C ALA A 449 5.82 16.70 -23.38
N LEU A 450 6.99 16.54 -22.75
CA LEU A 450 7.14 15.71 -21.54
C LEU A 450 7.10 16.56 -20.26
N VAL A 451 7.73 17.74 -20.29
CA VAL A 451 7.80 18.68 -19.16
C VAL A 451 7.63 20.11 -19.68
N ASN A 452 6.93 20.95 -18.93
CA ASN A 452 6.88 22.40 -19.11
C ASN A 452 6.55 23.09 -17.77
N SER A 453 7.50 23.15 -16.84
CA SER A 453 7.26 23.61 -15.45
C SER A 453 8.50 24.21 -14.78
N ASN A 454 8.31 24.89 -13.64
CA ASN A 454 9.44 25.28 -12.79
C ASN A 454 9.89 24.08 -11.96
N MET A 455 11.19 23.77 -11.99
CA MET A 455 11.79 22.67 -11.26
C MET A 455 12.92 23.15 -10.36
N ASP A 456 13.04 22.56 -9.17
CA ASP A 456 14.13 22.82 -8.24
C ASP A 456 15.47 22.21 -8.68
N ALA A 457 16.56 22.61 -8.03
CA ALA A 457 17.89 22.07 -8.30
C ALA A 457 17.97 20.53 -8.07
N GLY A 458 19.06 19.93 -8.55
CA GLY A 458 19.35 18.50 -8.44
C GLY A 458 19.29 17.77 -9.79
N TYR A 459 19.59 16.47 -9.74
CA TYR A 459 19.34 15.55 -10.85
C TYR A 459 17.84 15.26 -10.95
N LYS A 460 17.34 15.12 -12.19
CA LYS A 460 15.94 14.86 -12.55
C LYS A 460 15.90 13.74 -13.57
N SER A 461 14.83 12.97 -13.57
CA SER A 461 14.57 11.95 -14.57
C SER A 461 13.13 12.01 -15.06
N ILE A 462 12.92 11.75 -16.35
CA ILE A 462 11.61 11.77 -17.01
C ILE A 462 11.49 10.59 -17.95
N LEU A 463 10.43 9.80 -17.79
CA LEU A 463 10.09 8.67 -18.63
C LEU A 463 9.41 9.12 -19.93
N TRP A 464 9.77 8.51 -21.07
CA TRP A 464 8.98 8.56 -22.29
C TRP A 464 8.64 7.15 -22.76
N ASN A 465 7.34 6.90 -22.97
CA ASN A 465 6.75 5.61 -23.37
C ASN A 465 6.60 5.45 -24.90
N GLY A 466 7.29 6.27 -25.70
CA GLY A 466 7.19 6.21 -27.17
C GLY A 466 5.84 6.67 -27.73
N ALA A 467 5.07 7.50 -27.00
CA ALA A 467 3.81 8.06 -27.48
C ALA A 467 3.88 9.55 -27.87
N ASP A 468 2.99 10.00 -28.75
CA ASP A 468 2.80 11.40 -29.14
C ASP A 468 1.92 12.20 -28.15
N ASP A 469 1.74 13.50 -28.37
CA ASP A 469 0.84 14.37 -27.57
C ASP A 469 -0.61 13.84 -27.52
N GLY A 470 -1.06 13.05 -28.51
CA GLY A 470 -2.38 12.41 -28.55
C GLY A 470 -2.43 11.02 -27.89
N GLY A 471 -1.33 10.52 -27.34
CA GLY A 471 -1.24 9.19 -26.72
C GLY A 471 -1.01 8.03 -27.68
N ASN A 472 -0.83 8.28 -28.98
CA ASN A 472 -0.60 7.22 -29.96
C ASN A 472 0.88 6.82 -29.98
N SER A 473 1.16 5.52 -30.08
CA SER A 473 2.53 5.03 -30.23
C SER A 473 3.17 5.53 -31.53
N VAL A 474 4.38 6.06 -31.43
CA VAL A 474 5.12 6.56 -32.59
C VAL A 474 5.83 5.42 -33.32
N ALA A 475 6.25 5.67 -34.56
CA ALA A 475 6.92 4.66 -35.37
C ALA A 475 8.37 4.41 -34.91
N SER A 476 8.92 3.22 -35.22
CA SER A 476 10.36 2.97 -35.07
C SER A 476 11.15 3.99 -35.90
N GLY A 477 12.20 4.58 -35.33
CA GLY A 477 12.92 5.64 -36.00
C GLY A 477 13.85 6.46 -35.09
N THR A 478 14.44 7.49 -35.68
CA THR A 478 15.25 8.46 -34.95
C THR A 478 14.38 9.61 -34.46
N TYR A 479 14.53 9.94 -33.18
CA TYR A 479 13.91 11.08 -32.53
C TYR A 479 14.97 11.94 -31.84
N PHE A 480 14.61 13.19 -31.56
CA PHE A 480 15.43 14.12 -30.80
C PHE A 480 14.66 14.58 -29.57
N TYR A 481 15.36 14.76 -28.45
CA TYR A 481 14.81 15.41 -27.27
C TYR A 481 15.59 16.70 -27.01
N VAL A 482 14.85 17.77 -26.74
CA VAL A 482 15.37 19.11 -26.50
C VAL A 482 14.99 19.52 -25.09
N LEU A 483 16.00 19.72 -24.24
CA LEU A 483 15.86 20.29 -22.92
C LEU A 483 16.15 21.79 -22.99
N LYS A 484 15.22 22.62 -22.51
CA LYS A 484 15.45 24.03 -22.22
C LYS A 484 15.40 24.21 -20.71
N ALA A 485 16.42 24.80 -20.11
CA ALA A 485 16.50 25.05 -18.67
C ALA A 485 17.11 26.45 -18.44
N GLY A 486 16.26 27.43 -18.13
CA GLY A 486 16.64 28.84 -18.15
C GLY A 486 17.20 29.24 -19.53
N ASP A 487 18.38 29.86 -19.56
CA ASP A 487 19.06 30.29 -20.80
C ASP A 487 19.81 29.15 -21.53
N LYS A 488 19.77 27.91 -21.01
CA LYS A 488 20.47 26.76 -21.61
C LYS A 488 19.53 25.92 -22.46
N VAL A 489 20.04 25.47 -23.61
CA VAL A 489 19.35 24.55 -24.52
C VAL A 489 20.28 23.39 -24.86
N PHE A 490 19.81 22.16 -24.65
CA PHE A 490 20.51 20.92 -24.97
C PHE A 490 19.66 20.07 -25.91
N THR A 491 20.30 19.42 -26.88
CA THR A 491 19.63 18.50 -27.81
C THR A 491 20.40 17.20 -27.90
N LYS A 492 19.69 16.07 -27.82
CA LYS A 492 20.27 14.74 -28.04
C LYS A 492 19.36 13.87 -28.90
N LYS A 493 19.91 12.74 -29.37
CA LYS A 493 19.30 11.82 -30.33
C LYS A 493 19.02 10.46 -29.69
N MET A 494 17.82 9.93 -29.93
CA MET A 494 17.38 8.60 -29.50
C MET A 494 16.84 7.77 -30.67
N THR A 495 16.93 6.45 -30.54
CA THR A 495 16.45 5.49 -31.54
C THR A 495 15.36 4.63 -30.94
N MET A 496 14.13 4.74 -31.45
CA MET A 496 13.04 3.85 -31.09
C MET A 496 13.06 2.61 -31.98
N LEU A 497 13.01 1.43 -31.37
CA LEU A 497 12.69 0.16 -32.01
C LEU A 497 11.25 -0.23 -31.66
N LYS A 498 10.66 -1.11 -32.46
CA LYS A 498 9.36 -1.74 -32.22
C LYS A 498 9.56 -3.26 -32.28
#